data_AF-A0A6P4FL08-F1
#
_entry.id   AF-A0A6P4FL08-F1
#
_cell.length_a   1.000
_cell.length_b   1.000
_cell.length_c   1.000
_cell.angle_alpha   90.00
_cell.angle_beta   90.00
_cell.angle_gamma   90.00
#
_symmetry.space_group_name_H-M   'P 1'
#
loop_
_entity.id
_entity.type
_entity.pdbx_description
1 polymer ?
#
loop_
_entity_poly.entity_id
_entity_poly.type
_entity_poly.pdbx_seq_one_letter_code
_entity_poly.pdbx_strand_id
1 'polypeptide(L)'
;CRETSFIYAITSAAVAHSIARACSEGTIESCTCDYSHQSRSPQANQQAGSVAGVRDWEWGGCSDNIGFGFKFSREFVDTGERGRNLREKMNLHNNEAGRA
;
A
#
# COMPACT_ATOMS: atom_id res chain seq x y z
N CYS A 1 -17.52 -3.44 18.79
CA CYS A 1 -17.62 -1.96 18.86
C CYS A 1 -17.28 -1.41 17.48
N ARG A 2 -18.26 -0.81 16.79
CA ARG A 2 -18.17 -0.37 15.39
C ARG A 2 -17.19 0.80 15.22
N GLU A 3 -17.10 1.62 16.24
CA GLU A 3 -16.23 2.78 16.32
C GLU A 3 -14.78 2.32 16.45
N THR A 4 -14.54 1.33 17.31
CA THR A 4 -13.20 0.72 17.46
C THR A 4 -12.72 0.07 16.18
N SER A 5 -13.59 -0.63 15.43
CA SER A 5 -13.17 -1.22 14.15
C SER A 5 -12.70 -0.18 13.15
N PHE A 6 -13.36 0.98 13.10
CA PHE A 6 -12.92 2.09 12.25
C PHE A 6 -11.54 2.61 12.66
N ILE A 7 -11.28 2.77 13.96
CA ILE A 7 -9.98 3.25 14.47
C ILE A 7 -8.84 2.30 14.09
N TYR A 8 -9.04 0.99 14.21
CA TYR A 8 -8.03 0.00 13.81
C TYR A 8 -7.76 0.07 12.30
N ALA A 9 -8.83 0.12 11.49
CA ALA A 9 -8.71 0.24 10.05
C ALA A 9 -7.97 1.54 9.62
N ILE A 10 -8.43 2.71 10.07
CA ILE A 10 -7.83 3.99 9.63
C ILE A 10 -6.38 4.15 10.12
N THR A 11 -6.05 3.65 11.31
CA THR A 11 -4.67 3.72 11.83
C THR A 11 -3.75 2.81 11.02
N SER A 12 -4.19 1.59 10.73
CA SER A 12 -3.48 0.64 9.87
C SER A 12 -3.24 1.21 8.47
N ALA A 13 -4.27 1.79 7.86
CA ALA A 13 -4.21 2.47 6.57
C ALA A 13 -3.18 3.60 6.57
N ALA A 14 -3.24 4.47 7.59
CA ALA A 14 -2.38 5.63 7.71
C ALA A 14 -0.90 5.24 7.83
N VAL A 15 -0.58 4.19 8.60
CA VAL A 15 0.80 3.69 8.69
C VAL A 15 1.27 3.14 7.34
N ALA A 16 0.43 2.36 6.63
CA ALA A 16 0.82 1.82 5.34
C ALA A 16 1.08 2.91 4.30
N HIS A 17 0.16 3.88 4.20
CA HIS A 17 0.28 5.02 3.30
C HIS A 17 1.48 5.89 3.62
N SER A 18 1.66 6.27 4.89
CA SER A 18 2.76 7.18 5.29
C SER A 18 4.12 6.56 5.03
N ILE A 19 4.27 5.25 5.28
CA ILE A 19 5.52 4.54 5.01
C ILE A 19 5.77 4.38 3.51
N ALA A 20 4.74 4.02 2.74
CA ALA A 20 4.85 3.92 1.27
C ALA A 20 5.31 5.23 0.63
N ARG A 21 4.78 6.36 1.14
CA ARG A 21 5.17 7.71 0.73
C ARG A 21 6.56 8.11 1.22
N ALA A 22 6.90 7.76 2.47
CA ALA A 22 8.24 8.02 3.00
C ALA A 22 9.34 7.34 2.15
N CYS A 23 9.04 6.16 1.60
CA CYS A 23 9.90 5.45 0.66
C CYS A 23 10.09 6.20 -0.67
N SER A 24 9.03 6.80 -1.23
CA SER A 24 9.14 7.56 -2.48
C SER A 24 9.82 8.91 -2.29
N GLU A 25 9.67 9.51 -1.11
CA GLU A 25 10.37 10.72 -0.70
C GLU A 25 11.86 10.46 -0.36
N GLY A 26 12.28 9.19 -0.24
CA GLY A 26 13.65 8.80 0.08
C GLY A 26 14.06 9.09 1.53
N THR A 27 13.09 9.29 2.43
CA THR A 27 13.34 9.57 3.85
C THR A 27 13.70 8.31 4.65
N ILE A 28 13.36 7.13 4.13
CA ILE A 28 13.67 5.83 4.72
C ILE A 28 14.61 5.08 3.78
N GLU A 29 15.82 4.76 4.25
CA GLU A 29 16.87 4.10 3.44
C GLU A 29 16.59 2.61 3.17
N SER A 30 15.72 1.98 3.96
CA SER A 30 15.44 0.54 3.87
C SER A 30 14.42 0.17 2.77
N CYS A 31 13.91 1.16 2.04
CA CYS A 31 12.99 0.98 0.92
C CYS A 31 13.29 1.94 -0.23
N THR A 32 12.71 1.64 -1.40
CA THR A 32 12.83 2.43 -2.63
C THR A 32 11.44 2.72 -3.20
N CYS A 33 11.37 3.51 -4.28
CA CYS A 33 10.16 3.62 -5.10
C CYS A 33 9.67 2.25 -5.59
N ASP A 34 8.39 2.16 -5.94
CA ASP A 34 7.87 1.04 -6.71
C ASP A 34 8.07 1.25 -8.22
N TYR A 35 8.85 0.36 -8.85
CA TYR A 35 9.14 0.36 -10.28
C TYR A 35 8.42 -0.78 -11.04
N SER A 36 7.51 -1.50 -10.39
CA SER A 36 6.78 -2.64 -10.97
C SER A 36 5.99 -2.28 -12.24
N HIS A 37 5.54 -1.03 -12.35
CA HIS A 37 4.83 -0.51 -13.51
C HIS A 37 5.75 -0.05 -14.64
N GLN A 38 7.00 0.33 -14.34
CA GLN A 38 7.99 0.81 -15.32
C GLN A 38 8.70 -0.35 -16.03
N SER A 39 8.82 -1.52 -15.39
CA SER A 39 9.45 -2.71 -15.99
C SER A 39 8.55 -3.45 -16.99
N ARG A 40 7.26 -3.11 -17.06
CA ARG A 40 6.36 -3.62 -18.11
C ARG A 40 6.70 -2.88 -19.41
N SER A 41 7.53 -3.53 -20.23
CA SER A 41 7.89 -3.10 -21.58
C SER A 41 6.69 -2.49 -22.34
N PRO A 42 6.88 -1.37 -23.08
CA PRO A 42 5.84 -0.78 -23.92
C PRO A 42 5.22 -1.76 -24.92
N GLN A 43 5.90 -2.88 -25.22
CA GLN A 43 5.42 -3.89 -26.16
C GLN A 43 4.23 -4.71 -25.66
N ALA A 44 3.95 -4.75 -24.35
CA ALA A 44 2.78 -5.47 -23.82
C ALA A 44 1.49 -4.65 -23.87
N ASN A 45 1.56 -3.34 -24.18
CA ASN A 45 0.42 -2.42 -24.09
C ASN A 45 0.04 -1.75 -25.41
N GLN A 46 0.61 -2.19 -26.54
CA GLN A 46 0.27 -1.67 -27.87
C GLN A 46 -1.18 -1.95 -28.32
N GLN A 47 -1.97 -2.70 -27.53
CA GLN A 47 -3.36 -3.05 -27.85
C GLN A 47 -4.40 -2.52 -26.87
N ALA A 48 -4.03 -1.81 -25.79
CA ALA A 48 -5.00 -1.29 -24.83
C ALA A 48 -5.26 0.22 -25.01
N GLY A 49 -5.99 0.56 -26.08
CA GLY A 49 -6.82 1.77 -26.09
C GLY A 49 -6.15 3.09 -26.48
N SER A 50 -5.48 3.15 -27.64
CA SER A 50 -5.21 4.44 -28.28
C SER A 50 -6.53 5.13 -28.66
N VAL A 51 -6.98 6.05 -27.82
CA VAL A 51 -8.14 6.92 -28.11
C VAL A 51 -7.64 8.04 -29.02
N ALA A 52 -8.25 8.18 -30.20
CA ALA A 52 -7.90 9.23 -31.14
C ALA A 52 -7.97 10.62 -30.48
N GLY A 53 -6.84 11.34 -30.46
CA GLY A 53 -6.70 12.65 -29.82
C GLY A 53 -6.08 12.64 -28.42
N VAL A 54 -5.79 11.47 -27.84
CA VAL A 54 -5.04 11.34 -26.59
C VAL A 54 -3.57 11.00 -26.92
N ARG A 55 -2.63 11.77 -26.35
CA ARG A 55 -1.19 11.48 -26.50
C ARG A 55 -0.87 10.16 -25.80
N ASP A 56 0.09 9.42 -26.36
CA ASP A 56 0.66 8.25 -25.68
C ASP A 56 1.18 8.68 -24.30
N TRP A 57 0.86 7.89 -23.28
CA TRP A 57 1.30 8.14 -21.90
C TRP A 57 2.31 7.08 -21.51
N GLU A 58 3.30 7.49 -20.72
CA GLU A 58 4.37 6.63 -20.26
C GLU A 58 4.41 6.61 -18.73
N TRP A 59 4.69 5.44 -18.15
CA TRP A 59 5.02 5.36 -16.73
C TRP A 59 6.36 6.02 -16.48
N GLY A 60 6.47 6.83 -15.43
CA GLY A 60 7.72 7.48 -15.04
C GLY A 60 7.70 7.96 -13.59
N GLY A 61 8.80 8.58 -13.16
CA GLY A 61 8.93 9.11 -11.80
C GLY A 61 9.17 8.04 -10.73
N CYS A 62 8.71 8.33 -9.51
CA CYS A 62 8.87 7.48 -8.34
C CYS A 62 7.49 7.23 -7.73
N SER A 63 6.95 6.03 -7.91
CA SER A 63 5.68 5.63 -7.30
C SER A 63 5.88 5.25 -5.84
N ASP A 64 4.88 5.56 -5.00
CA ASP A 64 4.83 5.12 -3.61
C ASP A 64 4.93 3.59 -3.51
N ASN A 65 5.77 3.11 -2.59
CA ASN A 65 5.99 1.68 -2.44
C ASN A 65 4.95 1.06 -1.49
N ILE A 66 3.74 0.88 -2.01
CA ILE A 66 2.61 0.36 -1.22
C ILE A 66 2.87 -1.06 -0.72
N GLY A 67 3.61 -1.89 -1.46
CA GLY A 67 3.96 -3.24 -1.04
C GLY A 67 4.83 -3.24 0.22
N PHE A 68 5.82 -2.35 0.28
CA PHE A 68 6.63 -2.14 1.47
C PHE A 68 5.80 -1.56 2.62
N GLY A 69 5.02 -0.50 2.35
CA GLY A 69 4.13 0.13 3.33
C GLY A 69 3.16 -0.87 3.97
N PHE A 70 2.52 -1.72 3.16
CA PHE A 70 1.62 -2.78 3.61
C PHE A 70 2.34 -3.79 4.53
N LYS A 71 3.50 -4.30 4.10
CA LYS A 71 4.28 -5.27 4.88
C LYS A 71 4.72 -4.69 6.22
N PHE A 72 5.32 -3.50 6.20
CA PHE A 72 5.77 -2.80 7.42
C PHE A 72 4.60 -2.58 8.37
N SER A 73 3.49 -2.09 7.84
CA SER A 73 2.32 -1.73 8.62
C SER A 73 1.69 -2.99 9.25
N ARG A 74 1.64 -4.14 8.55
CA ARG A 74 1.28 -5.44 9.13
C ARG A 74 2.22 -5.84 10.27
N GLU A 75 3.52 -5.83 10.03
CA GLU A 75 4.51 -6.21 11.05
C GLU A 75 4.47 -5.29 12.28
N PHE A 76 4.26 -4.00 12.09
CA PHE A 76 4.25 -3.01 13.17
C PHE A 76 2.92 -2.97 13.95
N VAL A 77 1.80 -2.79 13.26
CA VAL A 77 0.49 -2.57 13.90
C VAL A 77 -0.06 -3.87 14.51
N ASP A 78 0.19 -5.02 13.89
CA ASP A 78 -0.36 -6.30 14.36
C ASP A 78 0.47 -6.91 15.49
N THR A 79 1.66 -6.37 15.78
CA THR A 79 2.55 -6.85 16.86
C THR A 79 1.87 -6.84 18.24
N GLY A 80 0.88 -5.97 18.45
CA GLY A 80 0.10 -5.92 19.69
C GLY A 80 -0.98 -7.01 19.83
N GLU A 81 -1.43 -7.62 18.73
CA GLU A 81 -2.57 -8.54 18.68
C GLU A 81 -2.12 -10.01 18.77
N ARG A 82 -1.49 -10.39 19.90
CA ARG A 82 -0.83 -11.70 20.05
C ARG A 82 -1.68 -12.82 20.65
N GLY A 83 -2.85 -12.52 21.23
CA GLY A 83 -3.69 -13.55 21.81
C GLY A 83 -4.58 -14.26 20.79
N ARG A 84 -5.43 -15.16 21.29
CA ARG A 84 -6.28 -16.05 20.48
C ARG A 84 -7.77 -15.71 20.61
N ASN A 85 -8.09 -14.55 21.18
CA ASN A 85 -9.44 -14.18 21.55
C ASN A 85 -10.18 -13.65 20.32
N LEU A 86 -11.51 -13.73 20.33
CA LEU A 86 -12.34 -13.22 19.21
C LEU A 86 -12.10 -11.73 18.93
N ARG A 87 -11.82 -10.96 19.98
CA ARG A 87 -11.50 -9.52 19.86
C ARG A 87 -10.20 -9.29 19.09
N GLU A 88 -9.16 -10.06 19.35
CA GLU A 88 -7.86 -9.91 18.68
C GLU A 88 -7.96 -10.32 17.22
N LYS A 89 -8.71 -11.40 16.92
CA LYS A 89 -9.01 -11.76 15.53
C LYS A 89 -9.81 -10.68 14.80
N MET A 90 -10.77 -10.05 15.47
CA MET A 90 -11.53 -8.92 14.92
C MET A 90 -10.62 -7.71 14.68
N ASN A 91 -9.71 -7.41 15.61
CA ASN A 91 -8.74 -6.33 15.48
C ASN A 91 -7.80 -6.55 14.29
N LEU A 92 -7.23 -7.75 14.15
CA LEU A 92 -6.41 -8.15 12.99
C LEU A 92 -7.20 -8.00 11.68
N HIS A 93 -8.45 -8.43 11.66
CA HIS A 93 -9.32 -8.25 10.50
C HIS A 93 -9.56 -6.77 10.16
N ASN A 94 -9.83 -5.93 11.17
CA ASN A 94 -10.03 -4.50 10.97
C ASN A 94 -8.76 -3.81 10.49
N ASN A 95 -7.60 -4.17 11.04
CA ASN A 95 -6.31 -3.68 10.58
C ASN A 95 -6.10 -4.03 9.11
N GLU A 96 -6.29 -5.29 8.74
CA GLU A 96 -6.17 -5.74 7.35
C GLU A 96 -7.14 -4.99 6.42
N ALA A 97 -8.39 -4.81 6.84
CA ALA A 97 -9.41 -4.10 6.09
C ALA A 97 -9.08 -2.62 5.83
N GLY A 98 -8.26 -1.99 6.68
CA GLY A 98 -7.79 -0.63 6.44
C GLY A 98 -6.53 -0.55 5.58
N ARG A 99 -5.70 -1.59 5.60
CA ARG A 99 -4.39 -1.58 4.94
C ARG A 99 -4.45 -1.94 3.46
N ALA A 100 -5.46 -2.72 3.06
CA ALA A 100 -5.75 -3.15 1.70
C ALA A 100 -6.57 -2.11 0.92
#